data_AF-A0AA38NQB6-F1
#
_entry.id   AF-A0AA38NQB6-F1
#
_cell.length_a   1.000
_cell.length_b   1.000
_cell.length_c   1.000
_cell.angle_alpha   90.00
_cell.angle_beta   90.00
_cell.angle_gamma   90.00
#
_symmetry.space_group_name_H-M   'P 1'
#
loop_
_entity.id
_entity.type
_entity.pdbx_description
1 polymer ?
#
loop_
_entity_poly.entity_id
_entity_poly.type
_entity_poly.pdbx_seq_one_letter_code
_entity_poly.pdbx_strand_id
1 'polypeptide(L)'
;MDTQSSPLLNRGSRKNYFFEPFGRDDMVDGSSAFTLLDTVETYLDSHVDLLQRRLQHHSDRLRSKAEEVLKMRDFSSAGDNVVGNLERDVKAFKLKVSSRMTKLASSWQSAKVVRTREKISFFFGVMSLLFSALIFGLAPQWVHIAYTIQALYLLPLRVYFYKKRAWHYFLFDLCYYVNILNFIYIWLLPQSPTLFVACYCLSHGSLASAVITWRNSLVFHDQDKVTSLFIHIYPPFSFTVIRHYYPDAEERFPALRELQHLNPLRALLLSGGIYLIWQMLYWKFIFVDRREKIESGQRTSSISWLLNSKSSVIGKTLSKISPEGRIPSYMLGQLVYSIVTELPAVFILYDSPFWSGAFLISIFAVSVWNGGGFYIEVFGRKFERELEALRKELAESAQASSLSESSPTIHTLPDDGTTSLQSHQSSSQELLTSLLVEAPSTTTFGDVS
;
A
#
# COMPACT_ATOMS: atom_id res chain seq x y z
N MET A 1 -54.50 8.50 -45.94
CA MET A 1 -54.50 9.49 -44.83
C MET A 1 -53.73 8.88 -43.67
N ASP A 2 -52.47 8.52 -43.87
CA ASP A 2 -51.30 9.43 -43.92
C ASP A 2 -51.01 10.05 -42.56
N THR A 3 -49.94 9.62 -41.91
CA THR A 3 -48.67 10.37 -41.94
C THR A 3 -47.61 9.69 -41.08
N GLN A 4 -46.44 9.48 -41.68
CA GLN A 4 -45.18 9.21 -40.99
C GLN A 4 -44.81 10.41 -40.11
N SER A 5 -44.22 10.16 -38.93
CA SER A 5 -43.46 11.16 -38.18
C SER A 5 -42.09 10.61 -37.79
N SER A 6 -41.08 11.44 -38.03
CA SER A 6 -39.64 11.19 -38.05
C SER A 6 -39.01 10.83 -36.70
N PRO A 7 -37.83 10.18 -36.66
CA PRO A 7 -37.15 9.86 -35.41
C PRO A 7 -36.42 11.09 -34.84
N LEU A 8 -36.73 11.43 -33.60
CA LEU A 8 -35.99 12.41 -32.80
C LEU A 8 -34.62 11.85 -32.39
N LEU A 9 -33.58 12.57 -32.80
CA LEU A 9 -32.20 12.49 -32.29
C LEU A 9 -32.18 12.63 -30.76
N ASN A 10 -32.06 11.52 -30.03
CA ASN A 10 -31.76 11.58 -28.61
C ASN A 10 -30.25 11.45 -28.38
N ARG A 11 -29.66 12.60 -28.06
CA ARG A 11 -28.26 12.86 -27.73
C ARG A 11 -27.93 12.24 -26.36
N GLY A 12 -27.69 10.93 -26.34
CA GLY A 12 -27.24 10.20 -25.16
C GLY A 12 -25.75 10.40 -24.89
N SER A 13 -25.40 11.41 -24.10
CA SER A 13 -24.07 11.58 -23.49
C SER A 13 -23.81 10.43 -22.50
N ARG A 14 -23.26 9.29 -22.97
CA ARG A 14 -22.65 8.28 -22.09
C ARG A 14 -21.30 8.81 -21.61
N LYS A 15 -21.30 9.49 -20.47
CA LYS A 15 -20.11 9.59 -19.62
C LYS A 15 -19.83 8.19 -19.07
N ASN A 16 -19.01 7.42 -19.78
CA ASN A 16 -18.39 6.21 -19.25
C ASN A 16 -17.41 6.62 -18.15
N TYR A 17 -17.87 6.66 -16.91
CA TYR A 17 -16.97 6.51 -15.76
C TYR A 17 -16.69 5.01 -15.65
N PHE A 18 -15.57 4.60 -16.23
CA PHE A 18 -15.02 3.26 -16.05
C PHE A 18 -14.56 3.17 -14.59
N PHE A 19 -15.42 2.66 -13.71
CA PHE A 19 -15.03 2.28 -12.36
C PHE A 19 -14.40 0.89 -12.46
N GLU A 20 -13.09 0.81 -12.26
CA GLU A 20 -12.41 -0.47 -12.13
C GLU A 20 -12.93 -1.20 -10.88
N PRO A 21 -13.29 -2.49 -11.00
CA PRO A 21 -13.54 -3.34 -9.85
C PRO A 21 -12.30 -3.39 -8.95
N PHE A 22 -12.52 -3.40 -7.64
CA PHE A 22 -11.50 -3.49 -6.58
C PHE A 22 -10.38 -4.49 -6.94
N GLY A 23 -9.28 -3.98 -7.48
CA GLY A 23 -8.10 -4.75 -7.81
C GLY A 23 -7.30 -4.99 -6.55
N ARG A 24 -6.90 -6.25 -6.31
CA ARG A 24 -5.90 -6.59 -5.28
C ARG A 24 -4.59 -5.81 -5.46
N ASP A 25 -4.37 -5.26 -6.65
CA ASP A 25 -3.24 -4.42 -7.03
C ASP A 25 -3.28 -3.00 -6.45
N ASP A 26 -4.45 -2.45 -6.11
CA ASP A 26 -4.55 -1.14 -5.42
C ASP A 26 -4.05 -1.19 -3.96
N MET A 27 -3.95 -2.40 -3.39
CA MET A 27 -3.37 -2.67 -2.07
C MET A 27 -1.91 -3.14 -2.12
N VAL A 28 -1.41 -3.56 -3.29
CA VAL A 28 0.03 -3.75 -3.51
C VAL A 28 0.57 -2.39 -3.94
N ASP A 29 0.60 -1.50 -2.97
CA ASP A 29 0.96 -0.10 -3.16
C ASP A 29 2.31 0.00 -3.89
N GLY A 30 2.34 0.86 -4.91
CA GLY A 30 3.53 1.18 -5.67
C GLY A 30 4.68 1.66 -4.80
N SER A 31 4.39 2.04 -3.55
CA SER A 31 5.32 2.44 -2.48
C SER A 31 6.45 1.46 -2.20
N SER A 32 6.24 0.16 -2.43
CA SER A 32 7.29 -0.84 -2.29
C SER A 32 8.23 -0.96 -3.49
N ALA A 33 7.86 -0.40 -4.65
CA ALA A 33 8.78 -0.32 -5.80
C ALA A 33 9.96 0.59 -5.50
N PHE A 34 9.79 1.59 -4.62
CA PHE A 34 10.67 2.76 -4.61
C PHE A 34 11.93 2.62 -3.76
N THR A 35 11.96 1.75 -2.74
CA THR A 35 13.20 1.40 -2.03
C THR A 35 14.03 0.34 -2.76
N LEU A 36 13.39 -0.55 -3.54
CA LEU A 36 14.08 -1.40 -4.51
C LEU A 36 14.55 -0.60 -5.72
N LEU A 37 13.80 0.43 -6.13
CA LEU A 37 14.29 1.42 -7.07
C LEU A 37 15.43 2.26 -6.48
N ASP A 38 15.57 2.52 -5.17
CA ASP A 38 16.79 3.23 -4.68
C ASP A 38 18.06 2.38 -4.93
N THR A 39 17.95 1.05 -4.81
CA THR A 39 19.06 0.10 -5.11
C THR A 39 19.23 -0.13 -6.61
N VAL A 40 18.13 -0.22 -7.36
CA VAL A 40 18.12 -0.32 -8.82
C VAL A 40 18.44 1.01 -9.51
N GLU A 41 18.21 2.17 -8.90
CA GLU A 41 18.54 3.55 -9.36
C GLU A 41 20.01 3.81 -9.08
N THR A 42 20.58 3.33 -7.96
CA THR A 42 22.05 3.35 -7.78
C THR A 42 22.75 2.47 -8.82
N TYR A 43 22.15 1.33 -9.17
CA TYR A 43 22.64 0.44 -10.24
C TYR A 43 22.38 1.00 -11.65
N LEU A 44 21.20 1.58 -11.92
CA LEU A 44 20.81 2.13 -13.20
C LEU A 44 21.44 3.49 -13.47
N ASP A 45 21.67 4.36 -12.49
CA ASP A 45 22.41 5.62 -12.70
C ASP A 45 23.81 5.33 -13.23
N SER A 46 24.46 4.27 -12.72
CA SER A 46 25.76 3.82 -13.25
C SER A 46 25.67 3.30 -14.70
N HIS A 47 24.54 2.68 -15.07
CA HIS A 47 24.32 2.11 -16.41
C HIS A 47 23.72 3.11 -17.41
N VAL A 48 22.96 4.09 -16.96
CA VAL A 48 22.38 5.18 -17.75
C VAL A 48 23.48 6.18 -18.10
N ASP A 49 24.45 6.44 -17.21
CA ASP A 49 25.66 7.19 -17.57
C ASP A 49 26.47 6.47 -18.66
N LEU A 50 26.59 5.13 -18.58
CA LEU A 50 27.22 4.30 -19.61
C LEU A 50 26.42 4.28 -20.93
N LEU A 51 25.08 4.25 -20.86
CA LEU A 51 24.20 4.27 -22.03
C LEU A 51 24.19 5.64 -22.70
N GLN A 52 24.21 6.72 -21.92
CA GLN A 52 24.34 8.09 -22.38
C GLN A 52 25.70 8.29 -23.07
N ARG A 53 26.80 7.78 -22.49
CA ARG A 53 28.12 7.75 -23.14
C ARG A 53 28.13 6.96 -24.46
N ARG A 54 27.46 5.80 -24.52
CA ARG A 54 27.34 5.02 -25.78
C ARG A 54 26.49 5.73 -26.83
N LEU A 55 25.36 6.31 -26.44
CA LEU A 55 24.48 7.07 -27.34
C LEU A 55 25.18 8.33 -27.87
N GLN A 56 25.96 9.00 -27.03
CA GLN A 56 26.78 10.14 -27.44
C GLN A 56 27.86 9.71 -28.43
N HIS A 57 28.57 8.60 -28.17
CA HIS A 57 29.53 8.03 -29.11
C HIS A 57 28.92 7.59 -30.45
N HIS A 58 27.70 7.04 -30.45
CA HIS A 58 26.99 6.68 -31.67
C HIS A 58 26.47 7.90 -32.44
N SER A 59 25.98 8.91 -31.73
CA SER A 59 25.62 10.21 -32.31
C SER A 59 26.82 10.85 -33.02
N ASP A 60 27.98 10.87 -32.37
CA ASP A 60 29.20 11.45 -32.93
C ASP A 60 29.73 10.66 -34.14
N ARG A 61 29.65 9.32 -34.10
CA ARG A 61 29.98 8.45 -35.25
C ARG A 61 29.02 8.61 -36.43
N LEU A 62 27.72 8.79 -36.16
CA LEU A 62 26.73 9.03 -37.21
C LEU A 62 26.87 10.43 -37.79
N ARG A 63 27.18 11.43 -36.96
CA ARG A 63 27.47 12.79 -37.39
C ARG A 63 28.71 12.86 -38.29
N SER A 64 29.80 12.16 -37.92
CA SER A 64 31.01 12.11 -38.75
C SER A 64 30.77 11.40 -40.09
N LYS A 65 30.03 10.28 -40.09
CA LYS A 65 29.64 9.58 -41.32
C LYS A 65 28.69 10.42 -42.19
N ALA A 66 27.77 11.17 -41.58
CA ALA A 66 26.87 12.06 -42.31
C ALA A 66 27.62 13.25 -42.92
N GLU A 67 28.61 13.82 -42.22
CA GLU A 67 29.50 14.87 -42.77
C GLU A 67 30.37 14.36 -43.92
N GLU A 68 30.86 13.12 -43.86
CA GLU A 68 31.59 12.48 -44.98
C GLU A 68 30.70 12.24 -46.20
N VAL A 69 29.48 11.75 -46.00
CA VAL A 69 28.52 11.51 -47.09
C VAL A 69 28.01 12.82 -47.68
N LEU A 70 27.82 13.87 -46.88
CA LEU A 70 27.47 15.21 -47.36
C LEU A 70 28.59 15.82 -48.21
N LYS A 71 29.86 15.66 -47.81
CA LYS A 71 31.02 16.09 -48.62
C LYS A 71 31.12 15.34 -49.95
N MET A 72 30.69 14.08 -50.02
CA MET A 72 30.66 13.31 -51.28
C MET A 72 29.48 13.66 -52.19
N ARG A 73 28.44 14.34 -51.68
CA ARG A 73 27.16 14.57 -52.37
C ARG A 73 26.98 16.00 -52.89
N ASP A 74 28.08 16.69 -53.22
CA ASP A 74 28.05 18.04 -53.81
C ASP A 74 27.82 18.05 -55.34
N PHE A 75 27.44 16.91 -55.93
CA PHE A 75 27.06 16.80 -57.34
C PHE A 75 25.76 16.01 -57.47
N SER A 76 24.60 16.69 -57.54
CA SER A 76 23.43 16.35 -58.39
C SER A 76 22.13 17.04 -57.96
N SER A 77 21.42 17.62 -58.94
CA SER A 77 20.15 18.35 -58.83
C SER A 77 18.89 17.50 -58.51
N ALA A 78 19.04 16.25 -58.04
CA ALA A 78 17.91 15.37 -57.69
C ALA A 78 17.63 15.31 -56.16
N GLY A 79 18.37 16.08 -55.36
CA GLY A 79 18.39 15.99 -53.90
C GLY A 79 17.23 16.65 -53.14
N ASP A 80 16.47 17.55 -53.78
CA ASP A 80 15.55 18.45 -53.07
C ASP A 80 14.34 17.75 -52.43
N ASN A 81 13.74 16.78 -53.14
CA ASN A 81 12.63 15.98 -52.61
C ASN A 81 13.06 14.99 -51.51
N VAL A 82 14.31 14.51 -51.56
CA VAL A 82 14.86 13.59 -50.56
C VAL A 82 15.24 14.35 -49.29
N VAL A 83 15.78 15.57 -49.42
CA VAL A 83 16.10 16.45 -48.30
C VAL A 83 14.82 16.91 -47.59
N GLY A 84 13.76 17.26 -48.33
CA GLY A 84 12.47 17.62 -47.73
C GLY A 84 11.81 16.49 -46.94
N ASN A 85 11.85 15.25 -47.44
CA ASN A 85 11.35 14.08 -46.71
C ASN A 85 12.19 13.77 -45.47
N LEU A 86 13.52 13.86 -45.57
CA LEU A 86 14.43 13.69 -44.43
C LEU A 86 14.20 14.74 -43.35
N GLU A 87 14.01 16.00 -43.73
CA GLU A 87 13.77 17.09 -42.77
C GLU A 87 12.42 16.92 -42.06
N ARG A 88 11.42 16.40 -42.76
CA ARG A 88 10.10 16.06 -42.18
C ARG A 88 10.21 14.90 -41.19
N ASP A 89 10.98 13.87 -41.53
CA ASP A 89 11.21 12.70 -40.68
C ASP A 89 12.04 13.08 -39.44
N VAL A 90 13.04 13.97 -39.58
CA VAL A 90 13.80 14.53 -38.46
C VAL A 90 12.92 15.39 -37.55
N LYS A 91 12.03 16.22 -38.09
CA LYS A 91 11.05 16.99 -37.29
C LYS A 91 10.08 16.07 -36.56
N ALA A 92 9.55 15.06 -37.23
CA ALA A 92 8.66 14.07 -36.63
C ALA A 92 9.36 13.27 -35.52
N PHE A 93 10.62 12.88 -35.74
CA PHE A 93 11.46 12.22 -34.76
C PHE A 93 11.73 13.12 -33.55
N LYS A 94 12.13 14.38 -33.77
CA LYS A 94 12.38 15.38 -32.72
C LYS A 94 11.15 15.63 -31.86
N LEU A 95 9.96 15.72 -32.48
CA LEU A 95 8.68 15.85 -31.76
C LEU A 95 8.37 14.60 -30.91
N LYS A 96 8.62 13.41 -31.45
CA LYS A 96 8.41 12.14 -30.74
C LYS A 96 9.37 11.98 -29.56
N VAL A 97 10.64 12.37 -29.73
CA VAL A 97 11.66 12.36 -28.67
C VAL A 97 11.33 13.40 -27.59
N SER A 98 10.96 14.63 -27.97
CA SER A 98 10.56 15.68 -27.03
C SER A 98 9.33 15.27 -26.21
N SER A 99 8.31 14.70 -26.86
CA SER A 99 7.13 14.13 -26.18
C SER A 99 7.50 13.05 -25.16
N ARG A 100 8.40 12.13 -25.52
CA ARG A 100 8.90 11.08 -24.62
C ARG A 100 9.69 11.67 -23.45
N MET A 101 10.54 12.67 -23.70
CA MET A 101 11.34 13.32 -22.67
C MET A 101 10.48 14.06 -21.65
N THR A 102 9.43 14.77 -22.09
CA THR A 102 8.48 15.43 -21.19
C THR A 102 7.70 14.42 -20.33
N LYS A 103 7.30 13.29 -20.91
CA LYS A 103 6.66 12.19 -20.14
C LYS A 103 7.60 11.63 -19.08
N LEU A 104 8.86 11.34 -19.44
CA LEU A 104 9.88 10.87 -18.50
C LEU A 104 10.14 11.88 -17.38
N ALA A 105 10.31 13.17 -17.71
CA ALA A 105 10.51 14.23 -16.72
C ALA A 105 9.31 14.34 -15.75
N SER A 106 8.07 14.25 -16.26
CA SER A 106 6.87 14.29 -15.42
C SER A 106 6.75 13.06 -14.50
N SER A 107 7.10 11.87 -15.01
CA SER A 107 7.16 10.63 -14.23
C SER A 107 8.27 10.66 -13.18
N TRP A 108 9.40 11.30 -13.48
CA TRP A 108 10.51 11.45 -12.55
C TRP A 108 10.15 12.39 -11.39
N GLN A 109 9.53 13.53 -11.70
CA GLN A 109 9.09 14.47 -10.67
C GLN A 109 8.01 13.86 -9.76
N SER A 110 7.06 13.11 -10.32
CA SER A 110 6.07 12.39 -9.51
C SER A 110 6.74 11.33 -8.62
N ALA A 111 7.71 10.57 -9.13
CA ALA A 111 8.47 9.60 -8.34
C ALA A 111 9.26 10.28 -7.20
N LYS A 112 9.93 11.41 -7.46
CA LYS A 112 10.67 12.15 -6.42
C LYS A 112 9.76 12.67 -5.31
N VAL A 113 8.57 13.17 -5.67
CA VAL A 113 7.56 13.64 -4.70
C VAL A 113 7.02 12.48 -3.87
N VAL A 114 6.71 11.33 -4.50
CA VAL A 114 6.24 10.13 -3.80
C VAL A 114 7.30 9.60 -2.82
N ARG A 115 8.55 9.48 -3.27
CA ARG A 115 9.69 9.06 -2.42
C ARG A 115 9.90 9.99 -1.23
N THR A 116 9.81 11.30 -1.45
CA THR A 116 9.96 12.28 -0.35
C THR A 116 8.83 12.14 0.66
N ARG A 117 7.58 11.98 0.20
CA ARG A 117 6.42 11.74 1.07
C ARG A 117 6.58 10.47 1.90
N GLU A 118 7.08 9.39 1.30
CA GLU A 118 7.32 8.12 1.98
C GLU A 118 8.43 8.20 3.03
N LYS A 119 9.55 8.87 2.70
CA LYS A 119 10.62 9.14 3.67
C LYS A 119 10.11 9.95 4.87
N ILE A 120 9.29 10.97 4.61
CA ILE A 120 8.65 11.78 5.64
C ILE A 120 7.68 10.93 6.48
N SER A 121 6.81 10.14 5.85
CA SER A 121 5.86 9.25 6.54
C SER A 121 6.59 8.24 7.41
N PHE A 122 7.67 7.63 6.89
CA PHE A 122 8.54 6.72 7.63
C PHE A 122 9.14 7.39 8.87
N PHE A 123 9.77 8.55 8.70
CA PHE A 123 10.36 9.31 9.81
C PHE A 123 9.32 9.63 10.88
N PHE A 124 8.18 10.21 10.51
CA PHE A 124 7.12 10.53 11.48
C PHE A 124 6.49 9.29 12.10
N GLY A 125 6.37 8.19 11.37
CA GLY A 125 5.90 6.91 11.88
C GLY A 125 6.80 6.36 12.99
N VAL A 126 8.11 6.34 12.75
CA VAL A 126 9.11 5.91 13.76
C VAL A 126 9.16 6.87 14.94
N MET A 127 9.19 8.17 14.68
CA MET A 127 9.20 9.18 15.74
C MET A 127 7.94 9.16 16.59
N SER A 128 6.76 8.91 15.99
CA SER A 128 5.50 8.77 16.73
C SER A 128 5.56 7.59 17.70
N LEU A 129 6.08 6.43 17.25
CA LEU A 129 6.26 5.26 18.11
C LEU A 129 7.21 5.54 19.27
N LEU A 130 8.39 6.10 18.99
CA LEU A 130 9.36 6.45 20.02
C LEU A 130 8.78 7.47 21.02
N PHE A 131 8.13 8.51 20.51
CA PHE A 131 7.48 9.53 21.33
C PHE A 131 6.38 8.94 22.22
N SER A 132 5.61 7.98 21.73
CA SER A 132 4.58 7.28 22.52
C SER A 132 5.18 6.54 23.71
N ALA A 133 6.27 5.80 23.47
CA ALA A 133 6.97 5.05 24.51
C ALA A 133 7.63 5.99 25.54
N LEU A 134 8.26 7.07 25.06
CA LEU A 134 8.89 8.06 25.94
C LEU A 134 7.88 8.83 26.78
N ILE A 135 6.75 9.26 26.21
CA ILE A 135 5.68 9.91 26.98
C ILE A 135 5.16 8.96 28.05
N PHE A 136 4.92 7.69 27.71
CA PHE A 136 4.46 6.72 28.70
C PHE A 136 5.42 6.57 29.87
N GLY A 137 6.73 6.48 29.61
CA GLY A 137 7.75 6.30 30.64
C GLY A 137 8.06 7.56 31.45
N LEU A 138 8.04 8.74 30.83
CA LEU A 138 8.47 10.00 31.46
C LEU A 138 7.32 10.83 32.01
N ALA A 139 6.16 10.81 31.36
CA ALA A 139 5.05 11.68 31.67
C ALA A 139 3.69 11.08 31.20
N PRO A 140 3.24 9.97 31.82
CA PRO A 140 2.04 9.23 31.40
C PRO A 140 0.78 10.10 31.36
N GLN A 141 0.73 11.17 32.15
CA GLN A 141 -0.36 12.15 32.12
C GLN A 141 -0.58 12.81 30.75
N TRP A 142 0.41 12.79 29.85
CA TRP A 142 0.29 13.36 28.50
C TRP A 142 -0.19 12.36 27.43
N VAL A 143 -0.35 11.07 27.75
CA VAL A 143 -0.73 10.05 26.75
C VAL A 143 -2.07 10.35 26.09
N HIS A 144 -3.10 10.69 26.87
CA HIS A 144 -4.42 11.04 26.33
C HIS A 144 -4.41 12.32 25.46
N ILE A 145 -3.48 13.24 25.74
CA ILE A 145 -3.26 14.46 24.94
C ILE A 145 -2.57 14.08 23.62
N ALA A 146 -1.52 13.25 23.66
CA ALA A 146 -0.86 12.74 22.46
C ALA A 146 -1.83 11.95 21.57
N TYR A 147 -2.69 11.12 22.16
CA TYR A 147 -3.77 10.43 21.45
C TYR A 147 -4.69 11.41 20.73
N THR A 148 -5.09 12.50 21.40
CA THR A 148 -5.97 13.53 20.82
C THR A 148 -5.28 14.28 19.68
N ILE A 149 -4.03 14.73 19.87
CA ILE A 149 -3.27 15.48 18.84
C ILE A 149 -3.09 14.62 17.59
N GLN A 150 -2.71 13.35 17.76
CA GLN A 150 -2.56 12.44 16.62
C GLN A 150 -3.88 12.17 15.92
N ALA A 151 -4.99 12.00 16.65
CA ALA A 151 -6.30 11.83 16.04
C ALA A 151 -6.76 13.06 15.24
N LEU A 152 -6.51 14.26 15.76
CA LEU A 152 -6.81 15.52 15.06
C LEU A 152 -6.04 15.69 13.77
N TYR A 153 -4.89 15.02 13.62
CA TYR A 153 -4.14 15.00 12.36
C TYR A 153 -4.56 13.82 11.46
N LEU A 154 -4.53 12.60 11.98
CA LEU A 154 -4.69 11.36 11.23
C LEU A 154 -6.12 11.15 10.74
N LEU A 155 -7.14 11.42 11.58
CA LEU A 155 -8.54 11.14 11.22
C LEU A 155 -9.07 12.09 10.14
N PRO A 156 -8.85 13.43 10.18
CA PRO A 156 -9.29 14.30 9.08
C PRO A 156 -8.60 13.96 7.76
N LEU A 157 -7.30 13.63 7.81
CA LEU A 157 -6.56 13.19 6.64
C LEU A 157 -7.16 11.90 6.05
N ARG A 158 -7.52 10.94 6.91
CA ARG A 158 -8.22 9.71 6.54
C ARG A 158 -9.55 10.00 5.86
N VAL A 159 -10.38 10.88 6.43
CA VAL A 159 -11.67 11.30 5.86
C VAL A 159 -11.48 11.87 4.46
N TYR A 160 -10.49 12.75 4.28
CA TYR A 160 -10.18 13.36 2.99
C TYR A 160 -9.83 12.31 1.93
N PHE A 161 -8.87 11.42 2.22
CA PHE A 161 -8.42 10.39 1.26
C PHE A 161 -9.51 9.36 0.98
N TYR A 162 -10.24 8.90 2.00
CA TYR A 162 -11.32 7.93 1.83
C TYR A 162 -12.47 8.50 1.01
N LYS A 163 -12.79 9.80 1.17
CA LYS A 163 -13.78 10.45 0.31
C LYS A 163 -13.31 10.52 -1.13
N LYS A 164 -12.04 10.90 -1.37
CA LYS A 164 -11.44 10.98 -2.71
C LYS A 164 -11.39 9.62 -3.42
N ARG A 165 -11.11 8.54 -2.68
CA ARG A 165 -11.06 7.14 -3.18
C ARG A 165 -12.41 6.42 -3.17
N ALA A 166 -13.48 7.12 -2.85
CA ALA A 166 -14.82 6.54 -2.75
C ALA A 166 -15.04 5.50 -1.63
N TRP A 167 -14.13 5.38 -0.65
CA TRP A 167 -14.10 4.43 0.48
C TRP A 167 -14.72 4.95 1.79
N HIS A 168 -15.45 6.07 1.75
CA HIS A 168 -15.97 6.72 2.96
C HIS A 168 -16.96 5.88 3.79
N TYR A 169 -17.49 4.77 3.28
CA TYR A 169 -18.35 3.88 4.07
C TYR A 169 -17.60 3.11 5.16
N PHE A 170 -16.29 2.89 5.00
CA PHE A 170 -15.45 2.32 6.05
C PHE A 170 -15.30 3.23 7.28
N LEU A 171 -15.55 4.55 7.13
CA LEU A 171 -15.47 5.50 8.25
C LEU A 171 -16.60 5.32 9.27
N PHE A 172 -17.61 4.51 8.96
CA PHE A 172 -18.71 4.19 9.88
C PHE A 172 -18.47 2.90 10.67
N ASP A 173 -17.33 2.23 10.45
CA ASP A 173 -16.96 1.03 11.22
C ASP A 173 -16.80 1.34 12.71
N LEU A 174 -16.91 0.29 13.53
CA LEU A 174 -16.90 0.35 15.00
C LEU A 174 -15.68 1.09 15.56
N CYS A 175 -14.50 0.93 14.95
CA CYS A 175 -13.28 1.59 15.42
C CYS A 175 -13.40 3.12 15.40
N TYR A 176 -13.97 3.71 14.37
CA TYR A 176 -14.18 5.17 14.32
C TYR A 176 -15.22 5.62 15.35
N TYR A 177 -16.30 4.85 15.52
CA TYR A 177 -17.31 5.12 16.54
C TYR A 177 -16.72 5.10 17.96
N VAL A 178 -15.93 4.08 18.30
CA VAL A 178 -15.29 3.96 19.61
C VAL A 178 -14.25 5.05 19.83
N ASN A 179 -13.46 5.43 18.81
CA ASN A 179 -12.54 6.57 18.92
C ASN A 179 -13.30 7.87 19.24
N ILE A 180 -14.47 8.11 18.63
CA ILE A 180 -15.32 9.27 18.95
C ILE A 180 -15.79 9.19 20.41
N LEU A 181 -16.30 8.04 20.86
CA LEU A 181 -16.72 7.85 22.25
C LEU A 181 -15.57 8.08 23.24
N ASN A 182 -14.37 7.60 22.91
CA ASN A 182 -13.17 7.82 23.73
C ASN A 182 -12.88 9.31 23.90
N PHE A 183 -12.97 10.11 22.83
CA PHE A 183 -12.78 11.56 22.93
C PHE A 183 -13.91 12.27 23.68
N ILE A 184 -15.16 11.82 23.51
CA ILE A 184 -16.28 12.32 24.32
C ILE A 184 -16.01 12.04 25.80
N TYR A 185 -15.56 10.84 26.15
CA TYR A 185 -15.19 10.53 27.53
C TYR A 185 -14.04 11.41 28.04
N ILE A 186 -12.92 11.44 27.31
CA ILE A 186 -11.70 12.13 27.75
C ILE A 186 -11.94 13.63 27.96
N TRP A 187 -12.73 14.28 27.10
CA TRP A 187 -12.85 15.74 27.07
C TRP A 187 -14.19 16.28 27.55
N LEU A 188 -15.29 15.57 27.34
CA LEU A 188 -16.64 16.09 27.63
C LEU A 188 -17.27 15.47 28.87
N LEU A 189 -17.08 14.16 29.08
CA LEU A 189 -17.77 13.40 30.14
C LEU A 189 -16.82 12.51 30.97
N PRO A 190 -15.69 13.02 31.50
CA PRO A 190 -14.73 12.23 32.29
C PRO A 190 -15.30 11.72 33.62
N GLN A 191 -16.40 12.30 34.08
CA GLN A 191 -17.12 11.94 35.29
C GLN A 191 -18.05 10.73 35.10
N SER A 192 -18.33 10.29 33.88
CA SER A 192 -19.31 9.22 33.62
C SER A 192 -18.69 7.83 33.80
N PRO A 193 -19.05 7.05 34.83
CA PRO A 193 -18.54 5.68 35.01
C PRO A 193 -19.03 4.76 33.89
N THR A 194 -20.30 4.92 33.50
CA THR A 194 -20.91 4.14 32.42
C THR A 194 -20.17 4.29 31.10
N LEU A 195 -19.85 5.53 30.70
CA LEU A 195 -19.15 5.77 29.45
C LEU A 195 -17.70 5.26 29.51
N PHE A 196 -17.01 5.44 30.64
CA PHE A 196 -15.66 4.90 30.83
C PHE A 196 -15.64 3.38 30.65
N VAL A 197 -16.55 2.66 31.31
CA VAL A 197 -16.61 1.19 31.24
C VAL A 197 -16.78 0.72 29.80
N ALA A 198 -17.70 1.34 29.05
CA ALA A 198 -17.91 1.00 27.65
C ALA A 198 -16.69 1.32 26.78
N CYS A 199 -16.08 2.51 26.94
CA CYS A 199 -14.87 2.89 26.21
C CYS A 199 -13.69 1.95 26.50
N TYR A 200 -13.49 1.60 27.78
CA TYR A 200 -12.44 0.68 28.20
C TYR A 200 -12.63 -0.71 27.59
N CYS A 201 -13.83 -1.29 27.72
CA CYS A 201 -14.14 -2.63 27.22
C CYS A 201 -14.03 -2.67 25.68
N LEU A 202 -14.67 -1.74 24.96
CA LEU A 202 -14.63 -1.73 23.50
C LEU A 202 -13.22 -1.49 22.94
N SER A 203 -12.42 -0.64 23.61
CA SER A 203 -11.04 -0.37 23.22
C SER A 203 -10.13 -1.59 23.39
N HIS A 204 -10.20 -2.27 24.55
CA HIS A 204 -9.39 -3.47 24.83
C HIS A 204 -9.92 -4.74 24.19
N GLY A 205 -11.22 -4.80 23.88
CA GLY A 205 -11.84 -5.94 23.24
C GLY A 205 -11.78 -5.84 21.73
N SER A 206 -12.87 -5.36 21.14
CA SER A 206 -13.08 -5.37 19.69
C SER A 206 -12.00 -4.60 18.91
N LEU A 207 -11.58 -3.42 19.39
CA LEU A 207 -10.59 -2.58 18.71
C LEU A 207 -9.18 -3.17 18.76
N ALA A 208 -8.70 -3.60 19.92
CA ALA A 208 -7.38 -4.22 20.04
C ALA A 208 -7.33 -5.55 19.27
N SER A 209 -8.35 -6.40 19.42
CA SER A 209 -8.43 -7.70 18.74
C SER A 209 -8.53 -7.55 17.21
N ALA A 210 -9.06 -6.43 16.72
CA ALA A 210 -9.11 -6.13 15.29
C ALA A 210 -7.70 -6.04 14.66
N VAL A 211 -6.64 -5.74 15.43
CA VAL A 211 -5.25 -5.82 14.93
C VAL A 211 -4.92 -7.22 14.45
N ILE A 212 -5.34 -8.25 15.21
CA ILE A 212 -5.14 -9.66 14.85
C ILE A 212 -6.07 -10.04 13.69
N THR A 213 -7.37 -9.82 13.87
CA THR A 213 -8.42 -10.29 12.95
C THR A 213 -8.29 -9.69 11.55
N TRP A 214 -7.98 -8.39 11.46
CA TRP A 214 -7.80 -7.68 10.20
C TRP A 214 -6.34 -7.61 9.74
N ARG A 215 -5.44 -8.28 10.47
CA ARG A 215 -3.99 -8.28 10.21
C ARG A 215 -3.43 -6.87 10.01
N ASN A 216 -3.86 -5.93 10.87
CA ASN A 216 -3.31 -4.57 10.84
C ASN A 216 -1.79 -4.67 11.03
N SER A 217 -1.06 -3.93 10.20
CA SER A 217 0.38 -4.10 10.02
C SER A 217 1.07 -2.77 10.29
N LEU A 218 2.15 -2.80 11.06
CA LEU A 218 2.99 -1.63 11.28
C LEU A 218 3.92 -1.44 10.06
N VAL A 219 3.55 -0.50 9.19
CA VAL A 219 4.30 -0.17 7.97
C VAL A 219 4.54 1.34 7.95
N PHE A 220 5.70 1.76 8.46
CA PHE A 220 5.99 3.18 8.70
C PHE A 220 5.89 4.09 7.48
N HIS A 221 6.16 3.62 6.26
CA HIS A 221 6.08 4.44 5.05
C HIS A 221 4.65 4.56 4.48
N ASP A 222 3.70 3.76 4.97
CA ASP A 222 2.31 3.77 4.53
C ASP A 222 1.43 4.45 5.59
N GLN A 223 1.07 5.70 5.30
CA GLN A 223 0.22 6.52 6.16
C GLN A 223 -1.16 5.88 6.43
N ASP A 224 -1.70 5.10 5.50
CA ASP A 224 -2.99 4.44 5.66
C ASP A 224 -2.88 3.30 6.67
N LYS A 225 -1.81 2.51 6.60
CA LYS A 225 -1.51 1.44 7.57
C LYS A 225 -1.22 2.00 8.96
N VAL A 226 -0.45 3.08 9.04
CA VAL A 226 -0.18 3.78 10.31
C VAL A 226 -1.48 4.29 10.94
N THR A 227 -2.34 4.93 10.15
CA THR A 227 -3.63 5.45 10.65
C THR A 227 -4.57 4.32 11.09
N SER A 228 -4.63 3.22 10.33
CA SER A 228 -5.37 2.02 10.74
C SER A 228 -4.84 1.46 12.06
N LEU A 229 -3.52 1.35 12.22
CA LEU A 229 -2.96 0.83 13.46
C LEU A 229 -3.23 1.77 14.65
N PHE A 230 -3.10 3.08 14.43
CA PHE A 230 -3.40 4.11 15.41
C PHE A 230 -4.80 3.95 16.00
N ILE A 231 -5.85 3.87 15.16
CA ILE A 231 -7.24 3.76 15.65
C ILE A 231 -7.53 2.48 16.42
N HIS A 232 -6.65 1.47 16.36
CA HIS A 232 -6.80 0.19 17.03
C HIS A 232 -5.90 0.03 18.27
N ILE A 233 -4.70 0.63 18.30
CA ILE A 233 -3.73 0.49 19.40
C ILE A 233 -3.79 1.67 20.39
N TYR A 234 -3.94 2.90 19.91
CA TYR A 234 -3.98 4.06 20.80
C TYR A 234 -5.14 4.05 21.81
N PRO A 235 -6.34 3.58 21.45
CA PRO A 235 -7.44 3.43 22.40
C PRO A 235 -7.09 2.56 23.62
N PRO A 236 -6.76 1.26 23.48
CA PRO A 236 -6.41 0.43 24.64
C PRO A 236 -5.16 0.94 25.35
N PHE A 237 -4.17 1.48 24.63
CA PHE A 237 -2.99 2.11 25.23
C PHE A 237 -3.37 3.28 26.15
N SER A 238 -4.19 4.21 25.67
CA SER A 238 -4.58 5.39 26.45
C SER A 238 -5.40 5.01 27.67
N PHE A 239 -6.35 4.07 27.54
CA PHE A 239 -7.17 3.62 28.66
C PHE A 239 -6.39 2.76 29.66
N THR A 240 -5.39 2.00 29.21
CA THR A 240 -4.42 1.32 30.10
C THR A 240 -3.67 2.35 30.93
N VAL A 241 -3.17 3.42 30.31
CA VAL A 241 -2.45 4.48 31.02
C VAL A 241 -3.37 5.18 32.02
N ILE A 242 -4.57 5.59 31.59
CA ILE A 242 -5.56 6.24 32.46
C ILE A 242 -5.87 5.38 33.70
N ARG A 243 -6.05 4.06 33.53
CA ARG A 243 -6.41 3.16 34.65
C ARG A 243 -5.23 2.82 35.57
N HIS A 244 -4.04 2.61 35.02
CA HIS A 244 -2.94 1.94 35.72
C HIS A 244 -1.72 2.80 36.00
N TYR A 245 -1.47 3.84 35.19
CA TYR A 245 -0.20 4.57 35.21
C TYR A 245 -0.36 6.09 35.28
N TYR A 246 -1.57 6.61 35.17
CA TYR A 246 -1.84 8.04 35.26
C TYR A 246 -1.77 8.50 36.72
N PRO A 247 -0.92 9.49 37.07
CA PRO A 247 -0.79 9.98 38.44
C PRO A 247 -2.07 10.72 38.85
N ASP A 248 -2.61 10.39 40.03
CA ASP A 248 -3.83 11.01 40.58
C ASP A 248 -5.00 11.00 39.58
N ALA A 249 -5.16 9.87 38.88
CA ALA A 249 -6.10 9.72 37.77
C ALA A 249 -7.54 10.12 38.12
N GLU A 250 -7.96 9.93 39.37
CA GLU A 250 -9.29 10.27 39.87
C GLU A 250 -9.58 11.79 39.89
N GLU A 251 -8.55 12.64 39.92
CA GLU A 251 -8.74 14.09 39.83
C GLU A 251 -9.12 14.51 38.41
N ARG A 252 -8.44 13.94 37.41
CA ARG A 252 -8.70 14.23 36.00
C ARG A 252 -9.89 13.45 35.44
N PHE A 253 -10.06 12.21 35.89
CA PHE A 253 -11.05 11.24 35.46
C PHE A 253 -11.88 10.77 36.67
N PRO A 254 -12.84 11.58 37.18
CA PRO A 254 -13.57 11.29 38.41
C PRO A 254 -14.34 9.96 38.39
N ALA A 255 -14.70 9.46 37.20
CA ALA A 255 -15.33 8.16 37.03
C ALA A 255 -14.56 7.01 37.69
N LEU A 256 -13.22 7.12 37.81
CA LEU A 256 -12.38 6.07 38.38
C LEU A 256 -12.63 5.86 39.88
N ARG A 257 -13.12 6.87 40.61
CA ARG A 257 -13.47 6.74 42.04
C ARG A 257 -14.52 5.67 42.30
N GLU A 258 -15.45 5.51 41.36
CA GLU A 258 -16.53 4.53 41.44
C GLU A 258 -16.15 3.18 40.80
N LEU A 259 -15.00 3.11 40.13
CA LEU A 259 -14.58 1.98 39.30
C LEU A 259 -13.25 1.40 39.79
N GLN A 260 -13.20 1.00 41.06
CA GLN A 260 -12.04 0.26 41.57
C GLN A 260 -11.91 -1.10 40.87
N HIS A 261 -13.04 -1.77 40.66
CA HIS A 261 -13.19 -3.05 39.97
C HIS A 261 -14.37 -3.00 38.99
N LEU A 262 -14.28 -3.75 37.89
CA LEU A 262 -15.41 -3.92 36.98
C LEU A 262 -16.32 -5.03 37.48
N ASN A 263 -17.61 -4.76 37.59
CA ASN A 263 -18.61 -5.83 37.68
C ASN A 263 -18.78 -6.45 36.29
N PRO A 264 -18.48 -7.75 36.09
CA PRO A 264 -18.39 -8.31 34.74
C PRO A 264 -19.67 -8.25 33.94
N LEU A 265 -20.81 -8.59 34.57
CA LEU A 265 -22.11 -8.56 33.90
C LEU A 265 -22.50 -7.13 33.55
N ARG A 266 -22.32 -6.18 34.48
CA ARG A 266 -22.61 -4.76 34.21
C ARG A 266 -21.71 -4.21 33.12
N ALA A 267 -20.43 -4.55 33.12
CA ALA A 267 -19.48 -4.10 32.10
C ALA A 267 -19.89 -4.57 30.70
N LEU A 268 -20.16 -5.87 30.54
CA LEU A 268 -20.60 -6.46 29.27
C LEU A 268 -21.97 -5.94 28.80
N LEU A 269 -22.89 -5.67 29.72
CA LEU A 269 -24.19 -5.09 29.37
C LEU A 269 -24.07 -3.63 28.92
N LEU A 270 -23.21 -2.84 29.57
CA LEU A 270 -23.00 -1.44 29.22
C LEU A 270 -22.25 -1.30 27.89
N SER A 271 -21.15 -2.03 27.72
CA SER A 271 -20.40 -2.05 26.46
C SER A 271 -21.25 -2.63 25.33
N GLY A 272 -21.94 -3.74 25.57
CA GLY A 272 -22.87 -4.37 24.64
C GLY A 272 -24.03 -3.45 24.24
N GLY A 273 -24.60 -2.71 25.18
CA GLY A 273 -25.64 -1.72 24.90
C GLY A 273 -25.15 -0.60 23.97
N ILE A 274 -23.97 -0.03 24.25
CA ILE A 274 -23.35 1.00 23.40
C ILE A 274 -22.97 0.42 22.02
N TYR A 275 -22.44 -0.80 21.99
CA TYR A 275 -22.17 -1.53 20.75
C TYR A 275 -23.45 -1.71 19.92
N LEU A 276 -24.57 -2.11 20.53
CA LEU A 276 -25.83 -2.32 19.84
C LEU A 276 -26.38 -1.02 19.24
N ILE A 277 -26.20 0.12 19.91
CA ILE A 277 -26.54 1.43 19.34
C ILE A 277 -25.77 1.64 18.03
N TRP A 278 -24.45 1.43 18.03
CA TRP A 278 -23.66 1.51 16.80
C TRP A 278 -24.10 0.47 15.75
N GLN A 279 -24.29 -0.78 16.14
CA GLN A 279 -24.67 -1.86 15.22
C GLN A 279 -25.99 -1.55 14.51
N MET A 280 -26.96 -0.97 15.23
CA MET A 280 -28.25 -0.55 14.68
C MET A 280 -28.11 0.67 13.76
N LEU A 281 -27.32 1.67 14.14
CA LEU A 281 -27.03 2.83 13.29
C LEU A 281 -26.31 2.40 12.00
N TYR A 282 -25.30 1.54 12.12
CA TYR A 282 -24.54 0.98 11.01
C TYR A 282 -25.45 0.16 10.10
N TRP A 283 -26.31 -0.70 10.66
CA TRP A 283 -27.26 -1.48 9.88
C TRP A 283 -28.24 -0.60 9.10
N LYS A 284 -28.87 0.36 9.76
CA LYS A 284 -29.80 1.29 9.11
C LYS A 284 -29.09 2.06 7.99
N PHE A 285 -27.94 2.66 8.28
CA PHE A 285 -27.26 3.51 7.31
C PHE A 285 -26.67 2.72 6.13
N ILE A 286 -25.96 1.62 6.40
CA ILE A 286 -25.24 0.87 5.36
C ILE A 286 -26.15 -0.11 4.64
N PHE A 287 -26.92 -0.91 5.38
CA PHE A 287 -27.70 -2.02 4.80
C PHE A 287 -29.12 -1.64 4.37
N VAL A 288 -29.69 -0.55 4.92
CA VAL A 288 -31.00 -0.05 4.47
C VAL A 288 -30.80 1.12 3.50
N ASP A 289 -30.21 2.24 3.95
CA ASP A 289 -30.20 3.48 3.16
C ASP A 289 -29.21 3.46 1.98
N ARG A 290 -28.16 2.64 2.04
CA ARG A 290 -27.08 2.57 1.03
C ARG A 290 -27.01 1.25 0.29
N ARG A 291 -28.02 0.37 0.46
CA ARG A 291 -28.08 -0.96 -0.17
C ARG A 291 -27.82 -0.93 -1.67
N GLU A 292 -28.56 -0.10 -2.41
CA GLU A 292 -28.46 -0.01 -3.87
C GLU A 292 -27.06 0.40 -4.35
N LYS A 293 -26.37 1.26 -3.59
CA LYS A 293 -25.01 1.73 -3.92
C LYS A 293 -23.94 0.67 -3.64
N ILE A 294 -24.20 -0.24 -2.72
CA ILE A 294 -23.29 -1.35 -2.38
C ILE A 294 -23.53 -2.52 -3.35
N GLU A 295 -24.79 -2.86 -3.63
CA GLU A 295 -25.15 -3.94 -4.57
C GLU A 295 -24.77 -3.61 -6.02
N SER A 296 -24.80 -2.33 -6.40
CA SER A 296 -24.30 -1.87 -7.71
C SER A 296 -22.78 -1.84 -7.83
N GLY A 297 -22.03 -2.19 -6.77
CA GLY A 297 -20.56 -2.16 -6.75
C GLY A 297 -19.96 -0.77 -6.75
N GLN A 298 -20.76 0.30 -6.70
CA GLN A 298 -20.28 1.68 -6.70
C GLN A 298 -19.52 2.04 -5.42
N ARG A 299 -19.74 1.29 -4.33
CA ARG A 299 -19.13 1.51 -3.01
C ARG A 299 -18.86 0.19 -2.31
N THR A 300 -17.66 0.05 -1.74
CA THR A 300 -17.30 -1.10 -0.91
C THR A 300 -17.64 -0.86 0.54
N SER A 301 -18.31 -1.84 1.16
CA SER A 301 -18.52 -1.95 2.60
C SER A 301 -17.65 -3.07 3.19
N SER A 302 -17.55 -3.12 4.52
CA SER A 302 -16.72 -4.09 5.25
C SER A 302 -17.11 -5.55 4.95
N ILE A 303 -18.41 -5.83 4.71
CA ILE A 303 -18.87 -7.17 4.29
C ILE A 303 -18.52 -7.47 2.82
N SER A 304 -18.61 -6.47 1.93
CA SER A 304 -18.22 -6.63 0.52
C SER A 304 -16.73 -6.94 0.39
N TRP A 305 -15.90 -6.26 1.20
CA TRP A 305 -14.48 -6.57 1.32
C TRP A 305 -14.24 -7.99 1.84
N LEU A 306 -14.94 -8.39 2.91
CA LEU A 306 -14.76 -9.70 3.53
C LEU A 306 -15.16 -10.86 2.61
N LEU A 307 -16.23 -10.68 1.83
CA LEU A 307 -16.67 -11.65 0.82
C LEU A 307 -15.70 -11.77 -0.36
N ASN A 308 -15.02 -10.67 -0.72
CA ASN A 308 -14.01 -10.67 -1.79
C ASN A 308 -12.63 -11.16 -1.32
N SER A 309 -12.38 -11.17 -0.01
CA SER A 309 -11.14 -11.67 0.58
C SER A 309 -11.12 -13.20 0.62
N LYS A 310 -10.77 -13.83 -0.51
CA LYS A 310 -10.73 -15.30 -0.70
C LYS A 310 -9.77 -16.04 0.26
N SER A 311 -8.85 -15.34 0.92
CA SER A 311 -7.89 -15.92 1.87
C SER A 311 -8.34 -15.89 3.33
N SER A 312 -9.33 -15.06 3.70
CA SER A 312 -9.78 -14.93 5.09
C SER A 312 -10.70 -16.10 5.48
N VAL A 313 -10.44 -16.73 6.63
CA VAL A 313 -11.28 -17.81 7.19
C VAL A 313 -12.72 -17.32 7.39
N ILE A 314 -12.89 -16.08 7.86
CA ILE A 314 -14.21 -15.47 8.06
C ILE A 314 -14.92 -15.25 6.71
N GLY A 315 -14.20 -14.78 5.70
CA GLY A 315 -14.73 -14.61 4.34
C GLY A 315 -15.17 -15.94 3.73
N LYS A 316 -14.38 -17.01 3.90
CA LYS A 316 -14.73 -18.37 3.44
C LYS A 316 -15.97 -18.91 4.14
N THR A 317 -16.07 -18.79 5.47
CA THR A 317 -17.24 -19.24 6.22
C THR A 317 -18.49 -18.46 5.82
N LEU A 318 -18.40 -17.14 5.68
CA LEU A 318 -19.53 -16.29 5.28
C LEU A 318 -19.97 -16.56 3.83
N SER A 319 -19.04 -16.91 2.94
CA SER A 319 -19.35 -17.23 1.54
C SER A 319 -20.21 -18.50 1.38
N LYS A 320 -20.12 -19.44 2.34
CA LYS A 320 -20.92 -20.68 2.38
C LYS A 320 -22.38 -20.44 2.82
N ILE A 321 -22.68 -19.30 3.43
CA ILE A 321 -24.02 -18.94 3.88
C ILE A 321 -24.82 -18.39 2.68
N SER A 322 -26.11 -18.72 2.61
CA SER A 322 -27.02 -18.23 1.58
C SER A 322 -27.03 -16.70 1.52
N PRO A 323 -27.20 -16.07 0.34
CA PRO A 323 -27.15 -14.61 0.20
C PRO A 323 -28.06 -13.85 1.17
N GLU A 324 -29.25 -14.39 1.44
CA GLU A 324 -30.24 -13.81 2.37
C GLU A 324 -29.78 -13.88 3.84
N GLY A 325 -29.06 -14.94 4.22
CA GLY A 325 -28.57 -15.15 5.59
C GLY A 325 -27.24 -14.45 5.90
N ARG A 326 -26.53 -13.89 4.92
CA ARG A 326 -25.18 -13.31 5.11
C ARG A 326 -25.17 -12.10 6.02
N ILE A 327 -26.10 -11.16 5.84
CA ILE A 327 -26.13 -9.92 6.65
C ILE A 327 -26.46 -10.23 8.12
N PRO A 328 -27.53 -10.99 8.45
CA PRO A 328 -27.81 -11.36 9.83
C PRO A 328 -26.68 -12.17 10.47
N SER A 329 -26.09 -13.13 9.75
CA SER A 329 -24.99 -13.95 10.27
C SER A 329 -23.73 -13.11 10.52
N TYR A 330 -23.45 -12.14 9.65
CA TYR A 330 -22.35 -11.20 9.85
C TYR A 330 -22.57 -10.34 11.09
N MET A 331 -23.76 -9.76 11.27
CA MET A 331 -24.10 -8.94 12.44
C MET A 331 -24.04 -9.75 13.75
N LEU A 332 -24.58 -10.97 13.76
CA LEU A 332 -24.50 -11.87 14.91
C LEU A 332 -23.04 -12.23 15.22
N GLY A 333 -22.26 -12.56 14.18
CA GLY A 333 -20.84 -12.86 14.32
C GLY A 333 -20.06 -11.68 14.90
N GLN A 334 -20.34 -10.44 14.46
CA GLN A 334 -19.71 -9.24 15.02
C GLN A 334 -20.09 -9.03 16.50
N LEU A 335 -21.35 -9.26 16.87
CA LEU A 335 -21.80 -9.14 18.26
C LEU A 335 -21.10 -10.18 19.16
N VAL A 336 -21.09 -11.46 18.74
CA VAL A 336 -20.39 -12.53 19.47
C VAL A 336 -18.90 -12.21 19.57
N TYR A 337 -18.29 -11.73 18.49
CA TYR A 337 -16.89 -11.30 18.47
C TYR A 337 -16.64 -10.18 19.48
N SER A 338 -17.51 -9.16 19.57
CA SER A 338 -17.35 -8.07 20.56
C SER A 338 -17.38 -8.63 21.98
N ILE A 339 -18.37 -9.47 22.32
CA ILE A 339 -18.51 -10.05 23.66
C ILE A 339 -17.28 -10.89 24.03
N VAL A 340 -16.85 -11.78 23.14
CA VAL A 340 -15.72 -12.69 23.38
C VAL A 340 -14.41 -11.92 23.55
N THR A 341 -14.20 -10.92 22.70
CA THR A 341 -12.95 -10.12 22.74
C THR A 341 -12.89 -9.21 23.96
N GLU A 342 -14.02 -8.82 24.54
CA GLU A 342 -14.07 -8.01 25.77
C GLU A 342 -13.78 -8.81 27.05
N LEU A 343 -13.88 -10.15 27.04
CA LEU A 343 -13.68 -10.97 28.24
C LEU A 343 -12.33 -10.73 28.94
N PRO A 344 -11.17 -10.72 28.25
CA PRO A 344 -9.90 -10.42 28.91
C PRO A 344 -9.92 -9.03 29.57
N ALA A 345 -10.50 -8.04 28.91
CA ALA A 345 -10.57 -6.66 29.42
C ALA A 345 -11.31 -6.61 30.76
N VAL A 346 -12.43 -7.32 30.84
CA VAL A 346 -13.33 -7.34 32.01
C VAL A 346 -12.77 -8.16 33.17
N PHE A 347 -12.19 -9.35 32.89
CA PHE A 347 -11.80 -10.29 33.94
C PHE A 347 -10.34 -10.20 34.38
N ILE A 348 -9.45 -9.62 33.56
CA ILE A 348 -8.00 -9.71 33.78
C ILE A 348 -7.34 -8.33 33.64
N LEU A 349 -7.54 -7.64 32.53
CA LEU A 349 -6.73 -6.46 32.19
C LEU A 349 -7.07 -5.24 33.06
N TYR A 350 -8.31 -5.13 33.54
CA TYR A 350 -8.73 -3.98 34.35
C TYR A 350 -8.05 -3.92 35.71
N ASP A 351 -7.88 -5.08 36.35
CA ASP A 351 -7.39 -5.16 37.73
C ASP A 351 -5.88 -5.35 37.82
N SER A 352 -5.23 -5.72 36.70
CA SER A 352 -3.79 -6.01 36.68
C SER A 352 -3.02 -5.14 35.67
N PRO A 353 -2.13 -4.24 36.14
CA PRO A 353 -1.28 -3.45 35.25
C PRO A 353 -0.31 -4.32 34.44
N PHE A 354 0.13 -5.45 35.01
CA PHE A 354 1.00 -6.42 34.35
C PHE A 354 0.31 -7.07 33.15
N TRP A 355 -0.89 -7.63 33.35
CA TRP A 355 -1.61 -8.29 32.26
C TRP A 355 -2.10 -7.30 31.20
N SER A 356 -2.49 -6.09 31.60
CA SER A 356 -2.81 -5.02 30.65
C SER A 356 -1.60 -4.65 29.77
N GLY A 357 -0.42 -4.49 30.37
CA GLY A 357 0.82 -4.27 29.62
C GLY A 357 1.20 -5.44 28.71
N ALA A 358 1.12 -6.68 29.21
CA ALA A 358 1.40 -7.89 28.43
C ALA A 358 0.46 -8.03 27.22
N PHE A 359 -0.82 -7.68 27.39
CA PHE A 359 -1.80 -7.65 26.31
C PHE A 359 -1.44 -6.62 25.23
N LEU A 360 -1.10 -5.38 25.62
CA LEU A 360 -0.66 -4.35 24.67
C LEU A 360 0.61 -4.76 23.91
N ILE A 361 1.60 -5.33 24.60
CA ILE A 361 2.82 -5.85 23.97
C ILE A 361 2.46 -6.95 22.97
N SER A 362 1.56 -7.87 23.33
CA SER A 362 1.16 -8.97 22.45
C SER A 362 0.46 -8.47 21.17
N ILE A 363 -0.48 -7.54 21.30
CA ILE A 363 -1.18 -6.93 20.15
C ILE A 363 -0.20 -6.14 19.27
N PHE A 364 0.70 -5.38 19.90
CA PHE A 364 1.72 -4.63 19.18
C PHE A 364 2.68 -5.56 18.44
N ALA A 365 3.15 -6.65 19.07
CA ALA A 365 4.00 -7.65 18.45
C ALA A 365 3.35 -8.30 17.23
N VAL A 366 2.06 -8.61 17.27
CA VAL A 366 1.31 -9.10 16.10
C VAL A 366 1.34 -8.08 14.96
N SER A 367 1.17 -6.78 15.26
CA SER A 367 1.22 -5.73 14.24
C SER A 367 2.60 -5.59 13.60
N VAL A 368 3.66 -5.74 14.39
CA VAL A 368 5.06 -5.71 13.92
C VAL A 368 5.34 -6.94 13.06
N TRP A 369 4.92 -8.13 13.50
CA TRP A 369 5.07 -9.37 12.73
C TRP A 369 4.35 -9.29 11.38
N ASN A 370 3.11 -8.79 11.37
CA ASN A 370 2.35 -8.56 10.14
C ASN A 370 3.04 -7.53 9.23
N GLY A 371 3.60 -6.46 9.82
CA GLY A 371 4.41 -5.47 9.10
C GLY A 371 5.68 -6.06 8.49
N GLY A 372 6.41 -6.89 9.23
CA GLY A 372 7.59 -7.60 8.74
C GLY A 372 7.25 -8.53 7.57
N GLY A 373 6.14 -9.27 7.66
CA GLY A 373 5.62 -10.05 6.54
C GLY A 373 5.29 -9.20 5.30
N PHE A 374 4.73 -7.99 5.50
CA PHE A 374 4.53 -7.05 4.40
C PHE A 374 5.85 -6.62 3.76
N TYR A 375 6.84 -6.23 4.57
CA TYR A 375 8.16 -5.84 4.07
C TYR A 375 8.89 -6.99 3.36
N ILE A 376 8.79 -8.23 3.83
CA ILE A 376 9.53 -9.36 3.26
C ILE A 376 8.79 -9.93 2.04
N GLU A 377 7.51 -10.26 2.18
CA GLU A 377 6.78 -10.99 1.14
C GLU A 377 6.36 -10.10 -0.03
N VAL A 378 5.99 -8.85 0.24
CA VAL A 378 5.54 -7.94 -0.83
C VAL A 378 6.74 -7.38 -1.58
N PHE A 379 7.78 -6.93 -0.88
CA PHE A 379 8.99 -6.47 -1.56
C PHE A 379 9.75 -7.63 -2.20
N GLY A 380 9.88 -8.77 -1.53
CA GLY A 380 10.58 -9.94 -2.08
C GLY A 380 9.95 -10.45 -3.36
N ARG A 381 8.63 -10.69 -3.37
CA ARG A 381 7.92 -11.17 -4.57
C ARG A 381 7.85 -10.14 -5.69
N LYS A 382 7.98 -8.85 -5.37
CA LYS A 382 8.00 -7.78 -6.37
C LYS A 382 9.38 -7.65 -6.98
N PHE A 383 10.44 -7.70 -6.17
CA PHE A 383 11.82 -7.77 -6.63
C PHE A 383 12.03 -8.97 -7.54
N GLU A 384 11.54 -10.15 -7.14
CA GLU A 384 11.60 -11.36 -7.94
C GLU A 384 10.92 -11.18 -9.31
N ARG A 385 9.71 -10.61 -9.33
CA ARG A 385 8.98 -10.30 -10.58
C ARG A 385 9.71 -9.28 -11.47
N GLU A 386 10.27 -8.23 -10.89
CA GLU A 386 11.03 -7.23 -11.65
C GLU A 386 12.33 -7.83 -12.21
N LEU A 387 12.98 -8.70 -11.45
CA LEU A 387 14.20 -9.40 -11.87
C LEU A 387 13.91 -10.43 -12.98
N GLU A 388 12.78 -11.14 -12.91
CA GLU A 388 12.28 -11.98 -14.00
C GLU A 388 11.96 -11.17 -15.25
N ALA A 389 11.31 -10.00 -15.12
CA ALA A 389 11.02 -9.12 -16.23
C ALA A 389 12.29 -8.61 -16.92
N LEU A 390 13.30 -8.19 -16.13
CA LEU A 390 14.61 -7.77 -16.64
C LEU A 390 15.35 -8.91 -17.35
N ARG A 391 15.33 -10.13 -16.78
CA ARG A 391 15.91 -11.31 -17.44
C ARG A 391 15.25 -11.58 -18.78
N LYS A 392 13.92 -11.42 -18.87
CA LYS A 392 13.18 -11.59 -20.11
C LYS A 392 13.54 -10.52 -21.15
N GLU A 393 13.63 -9.26 -20.75
CA GLU A 393 14.02 -8.15 -21.63
C GLU A 393 15.44 -8.31 -22.18
N LEU A 394 16.39 -8.77 -21.34
CA LEU A 394 17.76 -9.09 -21.77
C LEU A 394 17.79 -10.25 -22.76
N ALA A 395 17.01 -11.30 -22.52
CA ALA A 395 16.91 -12.44 -23.44
C ALA A 395 16.30 -12.04 -24.79
N GLU A 396 15.25 -11.22 -24.79
CA GLU A 396 14.62 -10.68 -26.00
C GLU A 396 15.58 -9.74 -26.77
N SER A 397 16.35 -8.91 -26.05
CA SER A 397 17.35 -8.02 -26.65
C SER A 397 18.52 -8.79 -27.27
N ALA A 398 19.00 -9.84 -26.59
CA ALA A 398 20.06 -10.72 -27.12
C ALA A 398 19.60 -11.47 -28.38
N GLN A 399 18.35 -11.96 -28.38
CA GLN A 399 17.76 -12.60 -29.57
C GLN A 399 17.56 -11.59 -30.72
N ALA A 400 17.09 -10.37 -30.43
CA ALA A 400 16.92 -9.34 -31.44
C ALA A 400 18.25 -8.92 -32.10
N SER A 401 19.34 -8.83 -31.31
CA SER A 401 20.67 -8.60 -31.88
C SER A 401 21.14 -9.74 -32.79
N SER A 402 20.88 -11.00 -32.41
CA SER A 402 21.27 -12.17 -33.22
C SER A 402 20.52 -12.28 -34.56
N LEU A 403 19.26 -11.82 -34.60
CA LEU A 403 18.44 -11.78 -35.82
C LEU A 403 18.81 -10.61 -36.74
N SER A 404 19.37 -9.52 -36.18
CA SER A 404 19.82 -8.36 -36.95
C SER A 404 21.19 -8.55 -37.62
N GLU A 405 22.01 -9.48 -37.13
CA GLU A 405 23.30 -9.84 -37.75
C GLU A 405 23.15 -10.80 -38.95
N SER A 406 21.96 -11.37 -39.18
CA SER A 406 21.70 -12.33 -40.25
C SER A 406 20.87 -11.78 -41.43
N SER A 407 21.40 -10.79 -42.19
CA SER A 407 21.26 -10.62 -43.67
C SER A 407 21.30 -9.15 -44.15
N PRO A 408 21.74 -8.85 -45.41
CA PRO A 408 22.10 -9.77 -46.48
C PRO A 408 23.58 -9.73 -46.89
N THR A 409 24.14 -10.91 -47.16
CA THR A 409 25.38 -11.10 -47.90
C THR A 409 25.16 -10.65 -49.35
N ILE A 410 25.87 -9.60 -49.78
CA ILE A 410 26.01 -9.27 -51.20
C ILE A 410 26.86 -10.38 -51.83
N HIS A 411 26.26 -11.18 -52.70
CA HIS A 411 26.99 -12.14 -53.53
C HIS A 411 27.88 -11.37 -54.53
N THR A 412 29.17 -11.30 -54.25
CA THR A 412 30.21 -11.14 -55.27
C THR A 412 30.69 -12.52 -55.71
N LEU A 413 30.95 -12.63 -57.01
CA LEU A 413 31.34 -13.81 -57.80
C LEU A 413 32.51 -14.63 -57.19
N PRO A 414 32.66 -15.91 -57.58
CA PRO A 414 33.66 -16.80 -57.01
C PRO A 414 35.03 -16.50 -57.60
N ASP A 415 36.05 -16.39 -56.75
CA ASP A 415 37.43 -16.60 -57.17
C ASP A 415 38.15 -17.48 -56.13
N ASP A 416 39.00 -18.35 -56.67
CA ASP A 416 39.64 -19.50 -56.04
C ASP A 416 40.54 -19.15 -54.85
N GLY A 417 40.68 -20.12 -53.92
CA GLY A 417 41.89 -20.20 -53.08
C GLY A 417 41.69 -20.42 -51.58
N THR A 418 41.64 -21.70 -51.18
CA THR A 418 42.24 -22.29 -49.97
C THR A 418 42.57 -21.41 -48.74
N THR A 419 41.74 -21.57 -47.70
CA THR A 419 42.07 -21.88 -46.28
C THR A 419 43.29 -21.23 -45.61
N SER A 420 43.06 -20.34 -44.64
CA SER A 420 43.46 -20.55 -43.23
C SER A 420 42.98 -19.39 -42.31
N LEU A 421 42.84 -19.73 -41.01
CA LEU A 421 42.73 -18.88 -39.82
C LEU A 421 41.34 -18.71 -39.18
N GLN A 422 41.03 -19.68 -38.33
CA GLN A 422 40.22 -19.53 -37.11
C GLN A 422 40.91 -18.58 -36.13
N SER A 423 40.18 -17.59 -35.62
CA SER A 423 40.25 -17.14 -34.22
C SER A 423 39.23 -16.02 -33.95
N HIS A 424 38.10 -16.33 -33.33
CA HIS A 424 37.35 -15.42 -32.45
C HIS A 424 36.10 -16.15 -31.90
N GLN A 425 36.31 -17.10 -31.00
CA GLN A 425 35.21 -17.73 -30.24
C GLN A 425 35.51 -17.94 -28.75
N SER A 426 36.69 -17.57 -28.24
CA SER A 426 37.06 -17.85 -26.83
C SER A 426 36.66 -16.78 -25.81
N SER A 427 36.25 -15.57 -26.19
CA SER A 427 36.01 -14.49 -25.20
C SER A 427 34.64 -14.57 -24.51
N SER A 428 33.68 -15.30 -25.06
CA SER A 428 32.31 -15.37 -24.52
C SER A 428 32.12 -16.46 -23.47
N GLN A 429 33.02 -17.45 -23.40
CA GLN A 429 32.91 -18.58 -22.45
C GLN A 429 33.61 -18.30 -21.10
N GLU A 430 34.64 -17.46 -21.06
CA GLU A 430 35.32 -17.12 -19.79
C GLU A 430 34.43 -16.27 -18.86
N LEU A 431 33.60 -15.39 -19.41
CA LEU A 431 32.75 -14.47 -18.62
C LEU A 431 31.55 -15.17 -17.94
N LEU A 432 31.08 -16.28 -18.51
CA LEU A 432 30.02 -17.11 -17.93
C LEU A 432 30.52 -17.96 -16.75
N THR A 433 31.81 -18.26 -16.72
CA THR A 433 32.42 -19.09 -15.67
C THR A 433 32.78 -18.26 -14.43
N SER A 434 33.12 -16.97 -14.59
CA SER A 434 33.40 -16.08 -13.47
C SER A 434 32.15 -15.67 -12.68
N LEU A 435 30.97 -15.69 -13.31
CA LEU A 435 29.69 -15.32 -12.67
C LEU A 435 29.07 -16.42 -11.80
N LEU A 436 29.58 -17.65 -11.86
CA LEU A 436 29.08 -18.80 -11.07
C LEU A 436 29.86 -19.04 -9.77
N VAL A 437 30.94 -18.30 -9.51
CA VAL A 437 31.85 -18.54 -8.36
C VAL A 437 31.59 -17.61 -7.16
N GLU A 438 30.87 -16.50 -7.32
CA GLU A 438 30.53 -15.60 -6.20
C GLU A 438 29.09 -15.81 -5.70
N ALA A 439 28.82 -16.98 -5.14
CA ALA A 439 27.70 -17.18 -4.22
C ALA A 439 28.29 -17.37 -2.81
N PRO A 440 27.89 -16.58 -1.80
CA PRO A 440 28.40 -16.76 -0.44
C PRO A 440 27.85 -18.08 0.12
N SER A 441 28.76 -19.02 0.37
CA SER A 441 28.49 -20.29 1.03
C SER A 441 27.94 -20.06 2.44
N THR A 442 26.77 -20.65 2.71
CA THR A 442 26.17 -20.81 4.02
C THR A 442 27.11 -21.55 4.97
N THR A 443 27.58 -20.86 6.00
CA THR A 443 28.31 -21.46 7.13
C THR A 443 27.33 -22.17 8.05
N THR A 444 27.43 -23.49 8.10
CA THR A 444 26.82 -24.38 9.07
C THR A 444 27.46 -24.19 10.45
N PHE A 445 26.67 -23.85 11.47
CA PHE A 445 27.06 -24.02 12.87
C PHE A 445 26.81 -25.48 13.25
N GLY A 446 27.89 -26.19 13.58
CA GLY A 446 27.87 -27.51 14.20
C GLY A 446 28.10 -27.41 15.70
N ASP A 447 27.41 -28.29 16.42
CA ASP A 447 27.58 -28.59 17.85
C ASP A 447 29.03 -28.87 18.23
N VAL A 448 29.46 -28.30 19.36
CA VAL A 448 30.46 -28.89 20.25
C VAL A 448 30.06 -28.55 21.69
N SER A 449 29.75 -29.62 22.45
CA SER A 449 29.94 -29.86 23.90
C SER A 449 29.61 -28.78 24.92
#